data_AF-A0A9Q1RMA9-F1
#
_entry.id   AF-A0A9Q1RMA9-F1
#
_cell.length_a   1.000
_cell.length_b   1.000
_cell.length_c   1.000
_cell.angle_alpha   90.00
_cell.angle_beta   90.00
_cell.angle_gamma   90.00
#
_symmetry.space_group_name_H-M   'P 1'
#
loop_
_entity.id
_entity.type
_entity.pdbx_description
1 polymer ?
#
loop_
_entity_poly.entity_id
_entity_poly.type
_entity_poly.pdbx_seq_one_letter_code
_entity_poly.pdbx_strand_id
1 'polypeptide(L)' 'MNPRVINSIVQKSNILPTDTVLEIGPGTGNLTLKLLEVAEKVIAIEIDKHMIEILHKRVSERGLQHCLTVSFYIGAEL' A
#
# COMPACT_ATOMS: atom_id res chain seq x y z
N MET A 1 13.04 -2.51 3.11
CA MET A 1 12.84 -1.23 3.83
C MET A 1 13.07 -1.45 5.33
N ASN A 2 13.71 -0.52 6.02
CA ASN A 2 14.00 -0.64 7.46
C ASN A 2 12.70 -0.53 8.28
N PRO A 3 12.34 -1.54 9.10
CA PRO A 3 11.08 -1.53 9.88
C PRO A 3 10.89 -0.30 10.77
N ARG A 4 11.99 0.29 11.29
CA ARG A 4 11.92 1.51 12.10
C ARG A 4 11.41 2.71 11.30
N VAL A 5 11.81 2.80 10.03
CA VAL A 5 11.34 3.86 9.13
C VAL A 5 9.86 3.67 8.82
N ILE A 6 9.43 2.45 8.54
CA ILE A 6 8.01 2.12 8.29
C ILE A 6 7.14 2.55 9.46
N ASN A 7 7.49 2.10 10.67
CA ASN A 7 6.71 2.43 11.86
C ASN A 7 6.68 3.93 12.11
N SER A 8 7.80 4.63 11.89
CA SER A 8 7.85 6.08 12.02
C SER A 8 6.99 6.80 10.98
N ILE A 9 6.86 6.28 9.75
CA ILE A 9 5.97 6.85 8.73
C ILE A 9 4.54 6.75 9.24
N VAL A 10 4.09 5.53 9.57
CA VAL A 10 2.70 5.29 10.00
C VAL A 10 2.33 6.11 11.24
N GLN A 11 3.20 6.15 12.25
CA GLN A 11 2.97 6.93 13.47
C GLN A 11 2.88 8.44 13.23
N LYS A 12 3.70 8.98 12.32
CA LYS A 12 3.72 10.42 12.03
C LYS A 12 2.61 10.86 11.08
N SER A 13 2.03 9.95 10.32
CA SER A 13 0.96 10.26 9.38
C SER A 13 -0.40 10.53 10.04
N ASN A 14 -0.56 10.26 11.35
CA ASN A 14 -1.79 10.49 12.11
C ASN A 14 -3.06 9.96 11.40
N ILE A 15 -2.94 8.75 10.83
CA ILE A 15 -4.02 8.08 10.09
C ILE A 15 -5.12 7.68 11.07
N LEU A 16 -6.35 8.04 10.72
CA LEU A 16 -7.55 7.61 11.43
C LEU A 16 -8.12 6.32 10.83
N PRO A 17 -8.84 5.50 11.61
CA PRO A 17 -9.45 4.26 11.11
C PRO A 17 -10.47 4.43 9.97
N THR A 18 -10.94 5.66 9.73
CA THR A 18 -11.88 6.03 8.65
C THR A 18 -11.18 6.61 7.42
N ASP A 19 -9.85 6.71 7.44
CA ASP A 19 -9.12 7.34 6.35
C ASP A 19 -8.92 6.36 5.19
N THR A 20 -8.94 6.92 3.98
CA THR A 20 -8.40 6.26 2.80
C THR A 20 -7.02 6.82 2.51
N VAL A 21 -6.02 5.94 2.40
CA VAL A 21 -4.62 6.32 2.15
C VAL A 21 -4.26 6.05 0.69
N LEU A 22 -3.62 7.03 0.05
CA LEU A 22 -2.98 6.85 -1.27
C LEU A 22 -1.49 6.51 -1.08
N GLU A 23 -1.04 5.39 -1.62
CA GLU A 23 0.37 4.99 -1.67
C GLU A 23 0.86 5.00 -3.11
N ILE A 24 1.86 5.82 -3.41
CA ILE A 24 2.55 5.80 -4.72
C ILE A 24 3.80 4.92 -4.60
N GLY A 25 3.90 3.90 -5.45
CA GLY A 25 5.01 2.95 -5.45
C GLY A 25 5.00 2.02 -4.23
N PRO A 26 3.97 1.16 -4.06
CA PRO A 26 3.90 0.21 -2.95
C PRO A 26 5.02 -0.86 -2.99
N GLY A 27 5.60 -1.11 -4.17
CA GLY A 27 6.59 -2.16 -4.39
C GLY A 27 6.10 -3.51 -3.84
N THR A 28 6.92 -4.17 -3.03
CA THR A 28 6.58 -5.47 -2.43
C THR A 28 5.62 -5.39 -1.23
N GLY A 29 5.09 -4.22 -0.88
CA GLY A 29 4.02 -4.06 0.12
C GLY A 29 4.41 -3.97 1.59
N ASN A 30 5.67 -3.63 1.93
CA ASN A 30 6.08 -3.55 3.35
C ASN A 30 5.38 -2.41 4.11
N LEU A 31 5.17 -1.26 3.46
CA LEU A 31 4.41 -0.14 4.04
C LEU A 31 2.91 -0.37 3.88
N THR A 32 2.47 -0.82 2.70
CA THR A 32 1.06 -1.16 2.43
C THR A 32 0.43 -2.01 3.53
N LEU A 33 1.10 -3.08 3.98
CA LEU A 33 0.58 -3.92 5.07
C LEU A 33 0.40 -3.16 6.38
N LYS A 34 1.30 -2.21 6.69
CA LYS A 34 1.20 -1.39 7.91
C LYS A 34 0.14 -0.29 7.79
N LEU A 35 -0.10 0.22 6.59
CA LEU A 35 -1.19 1.15 6.33
C LEU A 35 -2.55 0.45 6.44
N LEU A 36 -2.68 -0.77 5.90
CA LEU A 36 -3.90 -1.59 5.98
C LEU A 36 -4.25 -2.03 7.42
N GLU A 37 -3.31 -1.99 8.36
CA GLU A 37 -3.57 -2.25 9.79
C GLU A 37 -4.27 -1.08 10.48
N VAL A 38 -4.21 0.15 9.93
CA VAL A 38 -4.65 1.37 10.61
C VAL A 38 -5.64 2.23 9.83
N ALA A 39 -5.72 2.07 8.51
CA ALA A 39 -6.63 2.80 7.62
C ALA A 39 -7.86 1.96 7.26
N GLU A 40 -8.96 2.61 6.87
CA GLU A 40 -10.13 1.91 6.31
C GLU A 40 -9.79 1.25 4.98
N LYS A 41 -9.04 1.98 4.15
CA LYS A 41 -8.70 1.56 2.79
C LYS A 41 -7.34 2.10 2.37
N VAL A 42 -6.61 1.32 1.59
CA VAL A 42 -5.42 1.78 0.86
C VAL A 42 -5.67 1.69 -0.64
N ILE A 43 -5.38 2.76 -1.35
CA ILE A 43 -5.31 2.83 -2.81
C ILE A 43 -3.83 2.93 -3.15
N ALA A 44 -3.31 1.96 -3.89
CA ALA A 44 -1.91 1.93 -4.30
C ALA A 44 -1.78 2.16 -5.81
N ILE A 45 -0.81 2.98 -6.20
CA ILE A 45 -0.45 3.22 -7.60
C ILE A 45 0.92 2.61 -7.87
N GLU A 46 1.01 1.72 -8.85
CA GLU A 46 2.25 1.03 -9.20
C GLU A 46 2.46 1.01 -10.73
N ILE A 47 3.71 1.19 -11.16
CA ILE A 47 4.11 1.22 -12.56
C ILE A 47 4.65 -0.13 -13.04
N ASP A 48 4.93 -1.06 -12.12
CA ASP A 48 5.41 -2.41 -12.42
C ASP A 48 4.30 -3.45 -12.15
N LYS A 49 3.80 -4.09 -13.23
CA LYS A 49 2.76 -5.13 -13.14
C LYS A 49 3.20 -6.34 -12.32
N HIS A 50 4.48 -6.70 -12.35
CA HIS A 50 4.98 -7.83 -11.58
C HIS A 50 4.94 -7.52 -10.08
N MET A 51 5.24 -6.28 -9.68
CA MET A 51 5.11 -5.85 -8.28
C MET A 51 3.66 -5.86 -7.82
N ILE A 52 2.71 -5.51 -8.69
CA ILE A 52 1.26 -5.61 -8.39
C ILE A 52 0.87 -7.06 -8.04
N GLU A 53 1.34 -8.05 -8.82
CA GLU A 53 1.09 -9.47 -8.53
C GLU A 53 1.68 -9.91 -7.18
N ILE A 54 2.93 -9.51 -6.90
CA ILE A 54 3.60 -9.79 -5.63
C ILE A 54 2.83 -9.16 -4.46
N LEU A 55 2.41 -7.91 -4.61
CA LEU A 55 1.66 -7.18 -3.60
C LEU A 55 0.33 -7.86 -3.31
N HIS A 56 -0.45 -8.21 -4.34
CA HIS A 56 -1.73 -8.89 -4.17
C HIS A 56 -1.58 -10.23 -3.46
N LYS A 57 -0.59 -11.05 -3.86
CA LYS A 57 -0.32 -12.32 -3.19
C LYS A 57 -0.03 -12.10 -1.70
N ARG A 58 0.89 -11.18 -1.39
CA ARG A 58 1.31 -10.90 -0.01
C ARG A 58 0.18 -10.37 0.87
N VAL A 59 -0.69 -9.53 0.31
CA VAL A 59 -1.85 -8.95 1.03
C VAL A 59 -2.94 -10.00 1.22
N SER A 60 -3.16 -10.87 0.23
CA SER A 60 -4.09 -11.98 0.33
C SER A 60 -3.68 -13.01 1.40
N GLU A 61 -2.38 -13.28 1.56
CA GLU A 61 -1.84 -14.13 2.62
C GLU A 61 -2.14 -13.58 4.04
N ARG A 62 -2.48 -12.29 4.16
CA ARG A 62 -2.88 -11.63 5.40
C ARG A 62 -4.39 -11.42 5.54
N GLY A 63 -5.19 -11.78 4.53
CA GLY A 63 -6.64 -11.60 4.54
C GLY A 63 -7.11 -10.14 4.39
N LEU A 64 -6.22 -9.25 3.93
CA LEU A 64 -6.47 -7.80 3.84
C LEU A 64 -6.81 -7.33 2.42
N GLN A 65 -7.06 -8.24 1.48
CA GLN A 65 -7.33 -7.90 0.08
C GLN A 65 -8.60 -7.08 -0.11
N HIS A 66 -9.55 -7.14 0.82
CA HIS A 66 -10.82 -6.42 0.76
C HIS A 66 -10.68 -4.90 1.01
N CYS A 67 -9.61 -4.48 1.68
CA CYS A 67 -9.31 -3.06 1.97
C CYS A 67 -8.19 -2.48 1.09
N LEU A 68 -7.69 -3.23 0.10
CA LEU A 68 -6.68 -2.76 -0.86
C LEU A 68 -7.27 -2.61 -2.27
N THR A 69 -7.01 -1.47 -2.91
CA THR A 69 -7.18 -1.29 -4.36
C THR A 69 -5.83 -0.95 -4.97
N VAL A 70 -5.44 -1.61 -6.06
CA VAL A 70 -4.19 -1.32 -6.77
C VAL A 70 -4.53 -0.88 -8.19
N SER A 71 -3.98 0.24 -8.63
CA SER A 71 -4.10 0.72 -10.00
C SER A 71 -2.73 0.75 -10.66
N PHE A 72 -2.67 0.15 -11.85
CA PHE A 72 -1.49 0.22 -12.70
C PHE A 72 -1.45 1.60 -13.37
N TYR A 73 -0.31 2.29 -13.27
CA TYR A 73 -0.10 3.57 -13.91
C TYR A 73 1.01 3.46 -14.96
N ILE A 74 0.68 3.76 -16.21
CA ILE A 74 1.67 4.11 -17.22
C ILE A 74 1.76 5.64 -17.20
N GLY A 75 2.97 6.18 -17.06
CA GLY A 75 3.20 7.61 -17.20
C GLY A 75 2.46 8.13 -18.42
N ALA A 76 1.74 9.25 -18.27
CA ALA A 76 1.15 9.94 -19.40
C ALA A 76 2.24 10.10 -20.46
N GLU A 77 2.02 9.54 -21.65
CA GLU A 77 2.81 9.89 -22.82
C GLU A 77 2.67 11.41 -22.99
N LEU A 78 3.76 12.14 -22.75
CA LEU A 78 3.94 13.53 -23.17
C LEU A 78 4.76 13.52 -24.46
#